data_AF-A0A6A0QUA1-F1
#
_entry.id   AF-A0A6A0QUA1-F1
#
_cell.length_a   1.000
_cell.length_b   1.000
_cell.length_c   1.000
_cell.angle_alpha   90.00
_cell.angle_beta   90.00
_cell.angle_gamma   90.00
#
_symmetry.space_group_name_H-M   'P 1'
#
loop_
_entity.id
_entity.type
_entity.pdbx_description
1 polymer ?
#
loop_
_entity_poly.entity_id
_entity_poly.type
_entity_poly.pdbx_seq_one_letter_code
_entity_poly.pdbx_strand_id
1 'polypeptide(L)'
;MRTLEEINRDLGSVLDAMIALDDDDFAKRYELLKRQDELRVEAGRFQTDFDEQRPTQDVMDELRSMRKQRDAEVKNQAGRNMMSGPGGSGSAAGAVSAEMVELTLKAKAASPLDGLNTRIAALESILLARGVDPSSAGAQALRHGAEPVTD
;
A
#
# COMPACT_ATOMS: atom_id res chain seq x y z
N MET A 1 -22.26 -13.11 7.65
CA MET A 1 -21.13 -12.36 7.10
C MET A 1 -20.33 -13.34 6.26
N ARG A 2 -19.99 -13.02 5.01
CA ARG A 2 -19.17 -13.91 4.16
C ARG A 2 -17.76 -14.06 4.76
N THR A 3 -16.99 -15.06 4.36
CA THR A 3 -15.57 -15.17 4.72
C THR A 3 -14.69 -14.49 3.67
N LEU A 4 -13.44 -14.15 4.03
CA LEU A 4 -12.47 -13.63 3.06
C LEU A 4 -12.22 -14.63 1.92
N GLU A 5 -12.27 -15.94 2.20
CA GLU A 5 -12.14 -16.99 1.19
C GLU A 5 -13.32 -17.01 0.21
N GLU A 6 -14.54 -16.80 0.70
CA GLU A 6 -15.73 -16.68 -0.15
C GLU A 6 -15.65 -15.44 -1.05
N ILE A 7 -15.20 -14.30 -0.50
CA ILE A 7 -15.03 -13.06 -1.28
C ILE A 7 -13.94 -13.22 -2.33
N ASN A 8 -12.82 -13.87 -2.00
CA ASN A 8 -11.75 -14.15 -2.95
C ASN A 8 -12.20 -15.10 -4.07
N ARG A 9 -13.02 -16.11 -3.73
CA ARG A 9 -13.63 -17.00 -4.73
C ARG A 9 -14.55 -16.22 -5.68
N ASP A 10 -15.40 -15.36 -5.14
CA ASP A 10 -16.32 -14.52 -5.93
C ASP A 10 -15.55 -13.53 -6.82
N LEU A 11 -14.48 -12.92 -6.30
CA LEU A 11 -13.58 -12.06 -7.08
C LEU A 11 -12.94 -12.80 -8.25
N GLY A 12 -12.49 -14.04 -8.02
CA GLY A 12 -11.97 -14.92 -9.06
C GLY A 12 -13.01 -15.18 -10.15
N SER A 13 -14.24 -15.51 -9.76
CA SER A 13 -15.34 -15.74 -10.72
C SER A 13 -15.71 -14.48 -11.53
N VAL A 14 -15.66 -13.30 -10.92
CA VAL A 14 -15.88 -12.03 -11.63
C VAL A 14 -14.75 -11.75 -12.63
N LEU A 15 -13.50 -12.00 -12.25
CA LEU A 15 -12.37 -11.86 -13.16
C LEU A 15 -12.46 -12.82 -14.36
N ASP A 16 -12.79 -14.09 -14.12
CA ASP A 16 -13.00 -15.07 -15.19
C ASP A 16 -14.12 -14.64 -16.14
N ALA A 17 -15.23 -14.11 -15.59
CA ALA A 17 -16.33 -13.59 -16.38
C ALA A 17 -15.97 -12.32 -17.19
N MET A 18 -15.11 -11.47 -16.66
CA MET A 18 -14.60 -10.29 -17.38
C MET A 18 -13.64 -10.67 -18.51
N ILE A 19 -12.84 -11.73 -18.32
CA ILE A 19 -11.92 -12.27 -19.34
C ILE A 19 -12.70 -12.95 -20.47
N ALA A 20 -13.76 -13.67 -20.13
CA ALA A 20 -14.61 -14.38 -21.08
C ALA A 20 -15.62 -13.47 -21.81
N LEU A 21 -15.61 -12.16 -21.53
CA LEU A 21 -16.53 -11.20 -22.14
C LEU A 21 -16.05 -10.80 -23.53
N ASP A 22 -16.98 -10.70 -24.48
CA ASP A 22 -16.70 -10.06 -25.77
C ASP A 22 -16.44 -8.56 -25.55
N ASP A 23 -15.51 -7.99 -26.32
CA ASP A 23 -15.04 -6.61 -26.14
C ASP A 23 -16.15 -5.56 -26.30
N ASP A 24 -17.23 -5.90 -27.03
CA ASP A 24 -18.35 -5.00 -27.33
C ASP A 24 -19.49 -5.05 -26.30
N ASP A 25 -19.43 -5.92 -25.29
CA ASP A 25 -20.47 -6.04 -24.25
C ASP A 25 -20.19 -5.08 -23.06
N PHE A 26 -20.20 -3.78 -23.36
CA PHE A 26 -19.92 -2.71 -22.41
C PHE A 26 -20.84 -2.72 -21.18
N ALA A 27 -22.12 -3.06 -21.38
CA ALA A 27 -23.10 -3.09 -20.31
C ALA A 27 -22.75 -4.18 -19.28
N LYS A 28 -22.44 -5.39 -19.75
CA LYS A 28 -22.07 -6.49 -18.87
C LYS A 28 -20.70 -6.29 -18.24
N ARG A 29 -19.76 -5.65 -18.95
CA ARG A 29 -18.47 -5.24 -18.37
C ARG A 29 -18.63 -4.25 -17.22
N TYR A 30 -19.52 -3.26 -17.37
CA TYR A 30 -19.81 -2.28 -16.32
C TYR A 30 -20.38 -2.94 -15.06
N GLU A 31 -21.34 -3.85 -15.21
CA GLU A 31 -21.91 -4.59 -14.07
C GLU A 31 -20.86 -5.45 -13.35
N LEU A 32 -19.98 -6.11 -14.10
CA LEU A 32 -18.89 -6.89 -13.52
C LEU A 32 -17.86 -6.02 -12.78
N LEU A 33 -17.52 -4.84 -13.31
CA LEU A 33 -16.66 -3.88 -12.62
C LEU A 33 -17.28 -3.37 -11.33
N LYS A 34 -18.57 -3.02 -11.35
CA LYS A 34 -19.31 -2.62 -10.16
C LYS A 34 -19.30 -3.75 -9.12
N ARG A 35 -19.53 -4.99 -9.55
CA ARG A 35 -19.50 -6.16 -8.67
C ARG A 35 -18.12 -6.39 -8.07
N GLN A 36 -17.07 -6.20 -8.87
CA GLN A 36 -15.68 -6.27 -8.41
C GLN A 36 -15.40 -5.21 -7.33
N ASP A 37 -15.87 -3.98 -7.52
CA ASP A 37 -15.68 -2.90 -6.55
C ASP A 37 -16.43 -3.17 -5.24
N GLU A 38 -17.66 -3.68 -5.30
CA GLU A 38 -18.40 -4.11 -4.11
C GLU A 38 -17.64 -5.18 -3.31
N LEU A 39 -17.12 -6.21 -4.00
CA LEU A 39 -16.36 -7.28 -3.39
C LEU A 39 -15.03 -6.78 -2.80
N ARG A 40 -14.36 -5.83 -3.45
CA ARG A 40 -13.16 -5.17 -2.91
C ARG A 40 -13.45 -4.38 -1.65
N VAL A 41 -14.56 -3.64 -1.62
CA VAL A 41 -15.00 -2.91 -0.42
C VAL A 41 -15.30 -3.89 0.73
N GLU A 42 -15.95 -5.01 0.43
CA GLU A 42 -16.24 -6.05 1.43
C GLU A 42 -14.95 -6.72 1.93
N ALA A 43 -14.01 -7.08 1.04
CA ALA A 43 -12.71 -7.60 1.41
C ALA A 43 -11.91 -6.60 2.29
N GLY A 44 -11.98 -5.31 1.96
CA GLY A 44 -11.33 -4.25 2.72
C GLY A 44 -11.82 -4.17 4.17
N ARG A 45 -13.10 -4.49 4.42
CA ARG A 45 -13.66 -4.54 5.79
C ARG A 45 -13.03 -5.63 6.63
N PHE A 46 -12.67 -6.79 6.06
CA PHE A 46 -11.98 -7.85 6.82
C PHE A 46 -10.64 -7.38 7.37
N GLN A 47 -9.88 -6.61 6.59
CA GLN A 47 -8.61 -6.09 7.06
C GLN A 47 -8.81 -5.09 8.20
N THR A 48 -9.77 -4.18 8.07
CA THR A 48 -10.13 -3.21 9.13
C THR A 48 -10.64 -3.92 10.38
N ASP A 49 -11.60 -4.83 10.26
CA ASP A 49 -12.19 -5.59 11.37
C ASP A 49 -11.13 -6.45 12.08
N PHE A 50 -10.21 -7.04 11.33
CA PHE A 50 -9.08 -7.79 11.89
C PHE A 50 -8.15 -6.85 12.67
N ASP A 51 -7.76 -5.71 12.09
CA ASP A 51 -6.87 -4.78 12.75
C ASP A 51 -7.49 -4.13 13.99
N GLU A 52 -8.80 -3.90 13.98
CA GLU A 52 -9.57 -3.43 15.13
C GLU A 52 -9.57 -4.42 16.30
N GLN A 53 -9.48 -5.72 16.02
CA GLN A 53 -9.42 -6.77 17.04
C GLN A 53 -7.99 -7.05 17.55
N ARG A 54 -6.96 -6.58 16.84
CA ARG A 54 -5.57 -6.81 17.23
C ARG A 54 -5.18 -6.03 18.48
N PRO A 55 -4.30 -6.60 19.33
CA PRO A 55 -3.67 -5.86 20.42
C PRO A 55 -3.08 -4.53 19.96
N THR A 56 -3.26 -3.47 20.75
CA THR A 56 -2.70 -2.14 20.45
C THR A 56 -1.19 -2.17 20.22
N GLN A 57 -0.47 -3.01 20.97
CA GLN A 57 0.98 -3.14 20.80
C GLN A 57 1.35 -3.65 19.41
N ASP A 58 0.64 -4.65 18.89
CA ASP A 58 0.91 -5.21 17.56
C ASP A 58 0.65 -4.19 16.45
N VAL A 59 -0.40 -3.37 16.60
CA VAL A 59 -0.73 -2.26 15.68
C VAL A 59 0.36 -1.19 15.71
N MET A 60 0.89 -0.87 16.90
CA MET A 60 1.99 0.09 17.10
C MET A 60 3.31 -0.41 16.50
N ASP A 61 3.64 -1.69 16.70
CA ASP A 61 4.87 -2.29 16.18
C ASP A 61 4.85 -2.37 14.65
N GLU A 62 3.69 -2.70 14.06
CA GLU A 62 3.51 -2.65 12.61
C GLU A 62 3.62 -1.22 12.08
N LEU A 63 2.97 -0.24 12.73
CA LEU A 63 3.08 1.17 12.35
C LEU A 63 4.53 1.65 12.34
N ARG A 64 5.33 1.24 13.33
CA ARG A 64 6.77 1.56 13.40
C ARG A 64 7.54 0.91 12.24
N SER A 65 7.26 -0.36 11.96
CA SER A 65 7.87 -1.09 10.84
C SER A 65 7.56 -0.43 9.49
N MET A 66 6.30 -0.08 9.25
CA MET A 66 5.84 0.55 8.01
C MET A 66 6.45 1.93 7.80
N ARG A 67 6.56 2.76 8.86
CA ARG A 67 7.25 4.05 8.80
C ARG A 67 8.73 3.89 8.45
N LYS A 68 9.41 2.90 9.03
CA LYS A 68 10.82 2.59 8.69
C LYS A 68 10.97 2.16 7.23
N GLN A 69 10.05 1.33 6.73
CA GLN A 69 10.05 0.89 5.33
C GLN A 69 9.81 2.07 4.37
N ARG A 70 8.83 2.94 4.68
CA ARG A 70 8.58 4.16 3.92
C ARG A 70 9.83 5.04 3.85
N ASP A 71 10.49 5.28 4.98
CA ASP A 71 11.69 6.12 5.02
C ASP A 71 12.84 5.52 4.18
N ALA A 72 12.99 4.19 4.20
CA ALA A 72 13.95 3.49 3.35
C ALA A 72 13.60 3.63 1.86
N GLU A 73 12.32 3.51 1.49
CA GLU A 73 11.88 3.63 0.11
C GLU A 73 12.01 5.07 -0.42
N VAL A 74 11.71 6.08 0.40
CA VAL A 74 11.97 7.49 0.07
C VAL A 74 13.46 7.73 -0.17
N LYS A 75 14.33 7.16 0.68
CA LYS A 75 15.79 7.26 0.50
C LYS A 75 16.26 6.57 -0.78
N ASN A 76 15.71 5.40 -1.10
CA ASN A 76 16.01 4.67 -2.33
C ASN A 76 15.60 5.45 -3.58
N GLN A 77 14.40 6.05 -3.58
CA GLN A 77 13.94 6.90 -4.69
C GLN A 77 14.81 8.13 -4.87
N ALA A 78 15.18 8.80 -3.77
CA ALA A 78 16.12 9.93 -3.82
C ALA A 78 17.48 9.52 -4.40
N GLY A 79 18.02 8.36 -4.00
CA GLY A 79 19.28 7.82 -4.52
C GLY A 79 19.23 7.50 -6.02
N ARG A 80 18.13 6.90 -6.49
CA ARG A 80 17.91 6.63 -7.93
C ARG A 80 17.84 7.93 -8.74
N ASN A 81 17.11 8.93 -8.27
CA ASN A 81 17.00 10.22 -8.94
C ASN A 81 18.34 10.97 -9.01
N MET A 82 19.17 10.88 -7.97
CA MET A 82 20.52 11.45 -7.96
C MET A 82 21.48 10.73 -8.91
N MET A 83 21.32 9.41 -9.08
CA MET A 83 22.11 8.59 -10.02
C MET A 83 21.68 8.78 -11.49
N SER A 84 20.52 9.41 -11.72
CA SER A 84 20.03 9.86 -13.02
C SER A 84 20.29 11.35 -13.29
N GLY A 85 21.08 12.04 -12.45
CA GLY A 85 21.54 13.42 -12.65
C GLY A 85 22.83 13.51 -13.50
N PRO A 86 23.10 14.67 -14.13
CA PRO A 86 23.61 14.78 -15.50
C PRO A 86 25.13 14.57 -15.61
N GLY A 87 25.57 13.39 -16.02
CA GLY A 87 26.98 13.14 -16.24
C GLY A 87 27.23 11.83 -16.99
N GLY A 88 26.96 11.80 -18.29
CA GLY A 88 27.22 10.63 -19.13
C GLY A 88 26.91 10.86 -20.61
N SER A 89 27.71 11.71 -21.25
CA SER A 89 27.78 11.96 -22.70
C SER A 89 27.70 10.70 -23.57
N GLY A 90 26.85 10.72 -24.61
CA GLY A 90 26.91 9.77 -25.72
C GLY A 90 25.62 9.62 -26.53
N SER A 91 25.45 10.48 -27.54
CA SER A 91 24.68 10.27 -28.78
C SER A 91 23.46 9.34 -28.78
N ALA A 92 22.26 9.92 -28.76
CA ALA A 92 21.32 9.84 -29.89
C ALA A 92 20.03 10.59 -29.52
N ALA A 93 19.65 11.56 -30.34
CA ALA A 93 18.27 11.97 -30.45
C ALA A 93 17.46 10.73 -30.88
N GLY A 94 16.79 10.08 -29.94
CA GLY A 94 16.07 8.84 -30.17
C GLY A 94 14.92 8.73 -29.20
N ALA A 95 13.71 8.85 -29.76
CA ALA A 95 12.39 8.68 -29.16
C ALA A 95 12.37 8.13 -27.72
N VAL A 96 11.77 8.89 -26.80
CA VAL A 96 11.17 8.31 -25.60
C VAL A 96 10.16 7.28 -26.12
N SER A 97 10.51 5.99 -26.08
CA SER A 97 9.64 4.95 -26.59
C SER A 97 8.36 4.93 -25.74
N ALA A 98 7.21 4.64 -26.36
CA ALA A 98 5.97 4.44 -25.64
C ALA A 98 6.15 3.40 -24.51
N GLU A 99 7.05 2.44 -24.70
CA GLU A 99 7.46 1.43 -23.72
C GLU A 99 8.16 2.01 -22.48
N MET A 100 9.03 3.02 -22.62
CA MET A 100 9.65 3.73 -21.48
C MET A 100 8.63 4.60 -20.72
N VAL A 101 7.69 5.21 -21.45
CA VAL A 101 6.55 5.93 -20.84
C VAL A 101 5.61 4.96 -20.12
N GLU A 102 5.35 3.79 -20.71
CA GLU A 102 4.51 2.73 -20.16
C GLU A 102 5.15 2.08 -18.93
N LEU A 103 6.46 1.87 -18.90
CA LEU A 103 7.22 1.43 -17.72
C LEU A 103 7.14 2.46 -16.58
N THR A 104 7.23 3.75 -16.91
CA THR A 104 7.09 4.84 -15.93
C THR A 104 5.67 4.93 -15.40
N LEU A 105 4.66 4.76 -16.27
CA LEU A 105 3.25 4.74 -15.89
C LEU A 105 2.89 3.49 -15.08
N LYS A 106 3.41 2.30 -15.42
CA LYS A 106 3.23 1.06 -14.65
C LYS A 106 3.92 1.14 -13.29
N ALA A 107 5.11 1.75 -13.20
CA ALA A 107 5.77 2.03 -11.92
C ALA A 107 5.00 3.04 -11.07
N LYS A 108 4.23 3.94 -11.69
CA LYS A 108 3.37 4.93 -11.03
C LYS A 108 1.97 4.38 -10.69
N ALA A 109 1.52 3.32 -11.35
CA ALA A 109 0.17 2.77 -11.20
C ALA A 109 -0.07 2.08 -9.83
N ALA A 110 0.99 1.75 -9.10
CA ALA A 110 0.95 1.50 -7.66
C ALA A 110 2.36 1.70 -7.12
N SER A 111 2.71 2.94 -6.75
CA SER A 111 4.01 3.17 -6.11
C SER A 111 4.05 2.34 -4.81
N PRO A 112 5.14 1.62 -4.51
CA PRO A 112 5.31 0.96 -3.22
C PRO A 112 5.07 1.91 -2.03
N LEU A 113 5.33 3.21 -2.22
CA LEU A 113 5.02 4.26 -1.24
C LEU A 113 3.52 4.49 -1.03
N ASP A 114 2.69 4.37 -2.07
CA ASP A 114 1.25 4.61 -1.95
C ASP A 114 0.59 3.52 -1.10
N GLY A 115 1.01 2.27 -1.29
CA GLY A 115 0.60 1.14 -0.45
C GLY A 115 1.03 1.32 1.01
N LEU A 116 2.28 1.72 1.25
CA LEU A 116 2.81 1.98 2.58
C LEU A 116 2.07 3.14 3.28
N ASN A 117 1.83 4.25 2.58
CA ASN A 117 1.14 5.41 3.13
C ASN A 117 -0.32 5.09 3.47
N THR A 118 -1.01 4.33 2.61
CA THR A 118 -2.38 3.87 2.87
C THR A 118 -2.44 2.98 4.11
N ARG A 119 -1.48 2.05 4.26
CA ARG A 119 -1.40 1.19 5.45
C ARG A 119 -1.10 1.98 6.72
N ILE A 120 -0.17 2.93 6.66
CA ILE A 120 0.16 3.83 7.78
C ILE A 120 -1.08 4.60 8.23
N ALA A 121 -1.81 5.23 7.29
CA ALA A 121 -3.00 6.01 7.60
C ALA A 121 -4.10 5.15 8.26
N ALA A 122 -4.29 3.91 7.79
CA ALA A 122 -5.25 2.98 8.39
C ALA A 122 -4.89 2.63 9.84
N LEU A 123 -3.61 2.29 10.11
CA LEU A 123 -3.14 1.96 11.47
C LEU A 123 -3.21 3.17 12.41
N GLU A 124 -2.88 4.37 11.92
CA GLU A 124 -3.00 5.62 12.69
C GLU A 124 -4.46 5.91 13.07
N SER A 125 -5.39 5.72 12.14
CA SER A 125 -6.82 5.89 12.41
C SER A 125 -7.33 4.94 13.50
N ILE A 126 -6.89 3.68 13.47
CA ILE A 126 -7.23 2.68 14.50
C ILE A 126 -6.69 3.08 15.87
N LEU A 127 -5.43 3.54 15.95
CA LEU A 127 -4.85 3.97 17.22
C LEU A 127 -5.55 5.21 17.79
N LEU A 128 -5.88 6.18 16.93
CA LEU A 128 -6.66 7.35 17.32
C LEU A 128 -8.05 6.96 17.84
N ALA A 129 -8.73 6.01 17.19
CA ALA A 129 -10.02 5.49 17.64
C ALA A 129 -9.92 4.80 19.01
N ARG A 130 -8.75 4.23 19.35
CA ARG A 130 -8.44 3.64 20.65
C ARG A 130 -7.96 4.64 21.70
N GLY A 131 -7.84 5.92 21.37
CA GLY A 131 -7.31 6.95 22.27
C GLY A 131 -5.79 6.89 22.47
N VAL A 132 -5.07 6.22 21.56
CA VAL A 132 -3.61 6.07 21.58
C VAL A 132 -2.99 7.02 20.58
N ASP A 133 -2.02 7.82 21.03
CA ASP A 133 -1.30 8.73 20.14
C ASP A 133 -0.37 7.95 19.19
N PRO A 134 -0.61 7.95 17.87
CA PRO A 134 0.24 7.25 16.90
C PRO A 134 1.66 7.82 16.79
N SER A 135 1.92 9.02 17.32
CA SER A 135 3.27 9.58 17.41
C SER A 135 4.12 8.87 18.46
N SER A 136 3.48 8.36 19.52
CA SER A 136 4.14 7.62 20.61
C SER A 136 4.72 6.28 20.16
N ALA A 137 4.27 5.75 19.01
CA ALA A 137 4.82 4.57 18.37
C ALA A 137 6.31 4.75 18.02
N GLY A 138 6.78 5.98 17.79
CA GLY A 138 8.21 6.27 17.61
C GLY A 138 8.96 6.50 18.93
N ALA A 139 8.27 6.96 19.97
CA ALA A 139 8.88 7.42 21.22
C ALA A 139 9.22 6.29 22.22
N GLN A 140 8.51 5.16 22.17
CA GLN A 140 8.78 4.03 23.10
C GLN A 140 10.14 3.35 22.88
N ALA A 141 10.77 3.49 21.70
CA ALA A 141 12.10 2.94 21.44
C ALA A 141 13.22 3.62 22.25
N LEU A 142 12.98 4.81 22.82
CA LEU A 142 13.99 5.57 23.56
C LEU A 142 13.93 5.41 25.08
N ARG A 143 12.89 4.76 25.64
CA ARG A 143 12.74 4.62 27.10
C ARG A 143 13.38 3.37 27.71
N HIS A 144 13.75 2.37 26.91
CA HIS A 144 14.37 1.13 27.42
C HIS A 144 15.91 1.15 27.44
N GLY A 145 16.55 2.30 27.18
CA GLY A 145 18.02 2.43 27.12
C GLY A 145 18.66 3.31 28.20
N ALA A 146 17.90 3.80 29.18
CA ALA A 146 18.44 4.63 30.25
C ALA A 146 18.22 3.94 31.61
N GLU A 147 19.17 3.07 31.99
CA GLU A 147 19.31 2.74 33.41
C GLU A 147 19.78 3.99 34.15
N PRO A 148 19.18 4.33 35.32
CA PRO A 148 19.67 5.41 36.14
C PRO A 148 21.01 4.97 36.77
N VAL A 149 22.08 5.68 36.44
CA VAL A 149 23.30 5.66 37.24
C VAL A 149 22.93 6.24 38.60
N THR A 150 22.83 5.38 39.61
CA THR A 150 22.77 5.78 41.01
C THR A 150 24.18 6.18 41.43
N ASP A 151 24.33 7.42 41.93
CA ASP A 151 25.53 7.92 42.62
C ASP A 151 25.94 7.03 43.81
#